data_AF-A0A941ETZ2-F1
#
_entry.id   AF-A0A941ETZ2-F1
#
_cell.length_a   1.000
_cell.length_b   1.000
_cell.length_c   1.000
_cell.angle_alpha   90.00
_cell.angle_beta   90.00
_cell.angle_gamma   90.00
#
_symmetry.space_group_name_H-M   'P 1'
#
loop_
_entity.id
_entity.type
_entity.pdbx_description
1 polymer ?
#
loop_
_entity_poly.entity_id
_entity_poly.type
_entity_poly.pdbx_seq_one_letter_code
_entity_poly.pdbx_strand_id
1 'polypeptide(L)'
;MADISIDYAQVQSVSGQLTTAVSSTLVPELTTLQNAVNGLLQSSGGLYLTSTSPALDQAYIKFNNDLNNAIQGITSFAQQFNQIAGQLQQMDSQMAASIKNGS
;
A
#
# COMPACT_ATOMS: atom_id res chain seq x y z
N MET A 1 -26.15 23.81 6.68
CA MET A 1 -24.78 23.48 7.13
C MET A 1 -24.44 22.14 6.51
N ALA A 2 -23.23 21.95 5.98
CA ALA A 2 -22.90 20.74 5.23
C ALA A 2 -23.14 19.50 6.11
N ASP A 3 -23.97 18.57 5.62
CA ASP A 3 -24.32 17.31 6.28
C ASP A 3 -23.17 16.31 6.07
N ILE A 4 -22.01 16.63 6.63
CA ILE A 4 -20.79 15.82 6.53
C ILE A 4 -20.60 15.16 7.89
N SER A 5 -21.16 13.97 8.05
CA SER A 5 -20.85 13.06 9.15
C SER A 5 -19.71 12.14 8.73
N ILE A 6 -18.55 12.26 9.38
CA ILE A 6 -17.38 11.42 9.11
C ILE A 6 -17.24 10.42 10.25
N ASP A 7 -17.26 9.14 9.90
CA ASP A 7 -16.85 8.09 10.82
C ASP A 7 -15.33 7.92 10.78
N TYR A 8 -14.65 8.68 11.64
CA TYR A 8 -13.20 8.64 11.77
C TYR A 8 -12.67 7.26 12.17
N ALA A 9 -13.42 6.50 12.97
CA ALA A 9 -13.04 5.17 13.40
C ALA A 9 -13.09 4.19 12.22
N GLN A 10 -14.12 4.29 11.38
CA GLN A 10 -14.21 3.49 10.17
C GLN A 10 -13.09 3.81 9.18
N VAL A 11 -12.76 5.09 8.98
CA VAL A 11 -11.63 5.49 8.12
C VAL A 11 -10.32 4.91 8.64
N GLN A 12 -10.03 5.06 9.93
CA GLN A 12 -8.82 4.50 10.54
C GLN A 12 -8.79 2.97 10.45
N SER A 13 -9.93 2.31 10.65
CA SER A 13 -10.04 0.85 10.55
C SER A 13 -9.66 0.36 9.15
N VAL A 14 -10.27 0.93 8.10
CA VAL A 14 -10.00 0.54 6.71
C VAL A 14 -8.55 0.87 6.33
N SER A 15 -8.05 2.07 6.64
CA SER A 15 -6.66 2.42 6.36
C SER A 15 -5.67 1.51 7.10
N GLY A 16 -6.00 1.10 8.33
CA GLY A 16 -5.26 0.10 9.10
C GLY A 16 -5.24 -1.24 8.39
N GLN A 17 -6.40 -1.75 7.97
CA GLN A 17 -6.51 -3.02 7.23
C GLN A 17 -5.67 -3.01 5.95
N LEU A 18 -5.72 -1.93 5.17
CA LEU A 18 -4.93 -1.77 3.96
C LEU A 18 -3.42 -1.82 4.27
N THR A 19 -2.99 -1.08 5.28
CA THR A 19 -1.56 -1.04 5.68
C THR A 19 -1.08 -2.39 6.21
N THR A 20 -1.90 -3.08 7.02
CA THR A 20 -1.60 -4.41 7.54
C THR A 20 -1.52 -5.44 6.42
N ALA A 21 -2.47 -5.44 5.47
CA ALA A 21 -2.45 -6.37 4.34
C ALA A 21 -1.19 -6.22 3.50
N VAL A 22 -0.76 -4.98 3.22
CA VAL A 22 0.48 -4.69 2.49
C VAL A 22 1.70 -5.23 3.24
N SER A 23 1.85 -4.85 4.51
CA SER A 23 3.06 -5.13 5.29
C SER A 23 3.17 -6.59 5.76
N SER A 24 2.04 -7.21 6.11
CA SER A 24 2.03 -8.52 6.79
C SER A 24 1.78 -9.69 5.82
N THR A 25 1.29 -9.42 4.62
CA THR A 25 0.90 -10.47 3.68
C THR A 25 1.49 -10.24 2.29
N LEU A 26 1.13 -9.13 1.63
CA LEU A 26 1.47 -8.95 0.22
C LEU A 26 2.98 -8.82 -0.02
N VAL A 27 3.68 -7.96 0.71
CA VAL A 27 5.13 -7.77 0.53
C VAL A 27 5.93 -9.03 0.90
N PRO A 28 5.68 -9.70 2.04
CA PRO A 28 6.37 -10.95 2.37
C PRO A 28 6.15 -12.07 1.34
N GLU A 29 4.92 -12.25 0.86
CA GLU A 29 4.59 -13.27 -0.14
C GLU A 29 5.28 -12.99 -1.48
N LEU A 30 5.23 -11.75 -1.97
CA LEU A 30 5.93 -11.40 -3.20
C LEU A 30 7.44 -11.60 -3.10
N THR A 31 8.03 -11.24 -1.96
CA THR A 31 9.47 -11.47 -1.71
C THR A 31 9.78 -12.97 -1.73
N THR A 32 8.93 -13.80 -1.12
CA THR A 32 9.07 -15.25 -1.09
C THR A 32 9.00 -15.85 -2.49
N LEU A 33 7.99 -15.46 -3.28
CA LEU A 33 7.84 -15.87 -4.67
C LEU A 33 9.02 -15.40 -5.51
N GLN A 34 9.52 -14.19 -5.26
CA GLN A 34 10.66 -13.65 -5.98
C GLN A 34 11.89 -14.54 -5.81
N ASN A 35 12.19 -14.90 -4.57
CA ASN A 35 13.30 -15.78 -4.23
C ASN A 35 13.12 -17.18 -4.83
N ALA A 36 11.90 -17.71 -4.84
CA ALA A 36 11.62 -19.02 -5.43
C ALA A 36 11.91 -19.05 -6.94
N VAL A 37 11.48 -18.03 -7.69
CA VAL A 37 11.75 -17.93 -9.13
C VAL A 37 13.24 -17.71 -9.40
N ASN A 38 13.90 -16.84 -8.64
CA ASN A 38 15.35 -16.66 -8.76
C ASN A 38 16.09 -17.99 -8.53
N GLY A 39 15.66 -18.79 -7.55
CA GLY A 39 16.21 -20.12 -7.30
C GLY A 39 16.01 -21.11 -8.46
N LEU A 40 14.87 -21.06 -9.15
CA LEU A 40 14.61 -21.89 -10.33
C LEU A 40 15.50 -21.53 -11.52
N LEU A 41 15.81 -20.24 -11.69
CA LEU A 41 16.56 -19.70 -12.83
C LEU A 41 18.08 -19.66 -12.61
N GLN A 42 18.59 -20.10 -11.47
CA GLN A 42 20.02 -20.25 -11.23
C GLN A 42 20.59 -21.49 -11.92
N SER A 43 21.90 -21.50 -12.17
CA SER A 43 22.59 -22.62 -12.86
C SER A 43 22.49 -23.98 -12.17
N SER A 44 22.28 -23.99 -10.84
CA SER A 44 21.99 -25.18 -10.03
C SER A 44 20.49 -25.43 -9.82
N GLY A 45 19.63 -24.59 -10.38
CA GLY A 45 18.18 -24.60 -10.25
C GLY A 45 17.48 -25.55 -11.24
N GLY A 46 16.17 -25.69 -11.05
CA GLY A 46 15.35 -26.64 -11.82
C GLY A 46 14.99 -26.20 -13.25
N LEU A 47 15.25 -24.96 -13.64
CA LEU A 47 14.84 -24.39 -14.94
C LEU A 47 15.91 -23.47 -15.54
N TYR A 48 17.19 -23.87 -15.45
CA TYR A 48 18.27 -23.10 -16.08
C TYR A 48 18.44 -23.45 -17.56
N LEU A 49 18.12 -22.48 -18.40
CA LEU A 49 18.43 -22.46 -19.83
C LEU A 49 19.46 -21.37 -20.06
N THR A 50 20.70 -21.75 -20.38
CA THR A 50 21.86 -20.83 -20.52
C THR A 50 21.60 -19.63 -21.41
N SER A 51 20.79 -19.77 -22.47
CA SER A 51 20.45 -18.68 -23.39
C SER A 51 19.21 -17.87 -23.00
N THR A 52 18.33 -18.40 -22.15
CA THR A 52 16.97 -17.85 -21.95
C THR A 52 16.68 -17.46 -20.50
N SER A 53 17.30 -18.13 -19.52
CA SER A 53 17.15 -17.81 -18.10
C SER A 53 17.50 -16.34 -17.76
N PRO A 54 18.52 -15.70 -18.34
CA PRO A 54 18.77 -14.27 -18.09
C PRO A 54 17.60 -13.36 -18.51
N ALA A 55 16.96 -13.65 -19.64
CA ALA A 55 15.82 -12.87 -20.12
C ALA A 55 14.57 -13.12 -19.27
N LEU A 56 14.36 -14.37 -18.82
CA LEU A 56 13.27 -14.72 -17.90
C LEU A 56 13.43 -14.05 -16.53
N ASP A 57 14.66 -14.03 -16.01
CA ASP A 57 15.00 -13.36 -14.75
C ASP A 57 14.69 -11.86 -14.82
N GLN A 58 15.13 -11.18 -15.89
CA GLN A 58 14.82 -9.77 -16.11
C GLN A 58 13.32 -9.49 -16.25
N ALA A 59 12.59 -10.31 -17.02
CA ALA A 59 11.15 -10.17 -17.18
C ALA A 59 10.43 -10.29 -15.83
N TYR A 60 10.90 -11.19 -14.98
CA TYR A 60 10.31 -11.44 -13.68
C TYR A 60 10.70 -10.40 -12.62
N ILE A 61 11.91 -9.84 -12.68
CA ILE A 61 12.29 -8.64 -11.90
C ILE A 61 11.37 -7.47 -12.27
N LYS A 62 11.14 -7.25 -13.57
CA LYS A 62 10.23 -6.19 -14.02
C LYS A 62 8.81 -6.40 -13.48
N PHE A 63 8.30 -7.62 -13.60
CA PHE A 63 6.99 -7.99 -13.06
C PHE A 63 6.88 -7.72 -11.55
N ASN A 64 7.88 -8.12 -10.76
CA ASN A 64 7.91 -7.84 -9.32
C ASN A 64 7.97 -6.35 -9.01
N ASN A 65 8.71 -5.56 -9.77
CA ASN A 65 8.76 -4.11 -9.60
C ASN A 65 7.39 -3.48 -9.88
N ASP A 66 6.72 -3.89 -10.96
CA ASP A 66 5.38 -3.40 -11.30
C ASP A 66 4.36 -3.75 -10.18
N LEU A 67 4.44 -4.95 -9.62
CA LEU A 67 3.61 -5.36 -8.48
C LEU A 67 3.91 -4.57 -7.20
N ASN A 68 5.19 -4.38 -6.87
CA ASN A 68 5.61 -3.58 -5.72
C ASN A 68 5.10 -2.14 -5.83
N ASN A 69 5.12 -1.56 -7.03
CA ASN A 69 4.57 -0.23 -7.28
C ASN A 69 3.06 -0.20 -7.06
N ALA A 70 2.32 -1.21 -7.54
CA ALA A 70 0.88 -1.30 -7.31
C ALA A 70 0.54 -1.41 -5.81
N ILE A 71 1.31 -2.21 -5.07
CA ILE A 71 1.17 -2.37 -3.61
C ILE A 71 1.47 -1.08 -2.85
N GLN A 72 2.49 -0.32 -3.25
CA GLN A 72 2.76 1.00 -2.69
C GLN A 72 1.61 1.98 -2.96
N GLY A 73 0.88 1.81 -4.05
CA GLY A 73 -0.37 2.53 -4.32
C GLY A 73 -1.43 2.30 -3.23
N ILE A 74 -1.57 1.06 -2.74
CA ILE A 74 -2.50 0.71 -1.66
C ILE A 74 -2.14 1.49 -0.37
N THR A 75 -0.87 1.50 0.00
CA THR A 75 -0.37 2.29 1.15
C THR A 75 -0.64 3.77 0.97
N SER A 76 -0.44 4.29 -0.24
CA SER A 76 -0.71 5.70 -0.56
C SER A 76 -2.18 6.05 -0.37
N PHE A 77 -3.12 5.20 -0.81
CA PHE A 77 -4.54 5.41 -0.58
C PHE A 77 -4.91 5.39 0.91
N ALA A 78 -4.36 4.45 1.68
CA ALA A 78 -4.57 4.38 3.12
C ALA A 78 -4.11 5.68 3.83
N GLN A 79 -2.98 6.23 3.40
CA GLN A 79 -2.47 7.50 3.90
C GLN A 79 -3.36 8.68 3.51
N GLN A 80 -3.82 8.73 2.25
CA GLN A 80 -4.72 9.79 1.77
C GLN A 80 -6.03 9.82 2.57
N PHE A 81 -6.64 8.66 2.86
CA PHE A 81 -7.86 8.62 3.67
C PHE A 81 -7.64 9.17 5.09
N ASN A 82 -6.51 8.83 5.72
CA ASN A 82 -6.14 9.38 7.02
C ASN A 82 -5.90 10.90 6.97
N GLN A 83 -5.27 11.40 5.90
CA GLN A 83 -5.03 12.84 5.73
C GLN A 83 -6.34 13.61 5.56
N ILE A 84 -7.24 13.12 4.71
CA ILE A 84 -8.57 13.72 4.49
C ILE A 84 -9.34 13.77 5.81
N ALA A 85 -9.38 12.67 6.56
CA ALA A 85 -9.99 12.61 7.88
C ALA A 85 -9.39 13.66 8.84
N GLY A 86 -8.05 13.72 8.94
CA GLY A 86 -7.37 14.69 9.80
C GLY A 86 -7.67 16.15 9.44
N GLN A 87 -7.67 16.48 8.14
CA GLN A 87 -8.01 17.83 7.67
C GLN A 87 -9.44 18.22 8.02
N LEU A 88 -10.40 17.30 7.85
CA LEU A 88 -11.80 17.56 8.17
C LEU A 88 -12.03 17.72 9.67
N GLN A 89 -11.35 16.92 10.51
CA GLN A 89 -11.39 17.06 11.96
C GLN A 89 -10.82 18.41 12.43
N GLN A 90 -9.72 18.85 11.82
CA GLN A 90 -9.09 20.13 12.13
C GLN A 90 -10.00 21.31 11.74
N MET A 91 -10.61 21.24 10.56
CA MET A 91 -11.55 22.25 10.08
C MET A 91 -12.77 22.37 11.01
N ASP A 92 -13.35 21.24 11.44
CA ASP A 92 -14.48 21.21 12.38
C ASP A 92 -14.11 21.86 13.73
N SER A 93 -12.94 21.49 14.26
CA SER A 93 -12.44 22.05 15.53
C SER A 93 -12.23 23.57 15.47
N GLN A 94 -11.71 24.07 14.35
CA GLN A 94 -11.52 25.52 14.13
C GLN A 94 -12.85 26.26 14.03
N MET A 95 -13.84 25.65 13.35
CA MET A 95 -15.19 26.22 13.22
C MET A 95 -15.88 26.30 14.59
N ALA A 96 -15.83 25.22 15.37
CA ALA A 96 -16.38 25.17 16.72
C ALA A 96 -15.72 26.22 17.64
N ALA A 97 -14.40 26.36 17.58
CA ALA A 97 -13.68 27.37 18.36
C ALA A 97 -14.05 28.81 17.94
N SER A 98 -14.22 29.06 16.65
CA SER A 98 -14.60 30.39 16.13
C SER A 98 -16.00 30.79 16.58
N ILE A 99 -16.95 29.86 16.58
CA ILE A 99 -18.32 30.09 17.09
C ILE A 99 -18.28 30.36 18.61
N LYS A 100 -17.52 29.57 19.37
CA LYS A 100 -17.40 29.72 20.83
C LYS A 100 -16.75 31.05 21.25
N ASN A 101 -15.78 31.55 20.49
CA ASN A 101 -15.08 32.82 20.78
C ASN A 101 -15.79 34.05 20.22
N GLY A 102 -16.72 33.88 19.27
CA GLY A 102 -17.58 34.94 18.73
C GLY A 102 -18.91 35.12 19.46
N SER A 103 -19.09 34.42 20.59
CA SER A 103 -20.27 34.51 21.49
C SER A 103 -19.94 35.28 22.76
#